data_AF-X0Z954-F1
#
_entry.id   AF-X0Z954-F1
#
_cell.length_a   1.000
_cell.length_b   1.000
_cell.length_c   1.000
_cell.angle_alpha   90.00
_cell.angle_beta   90.00
_cell.angle_gamma   90.00
#
_symmetry.space_group_name_H-M   'P 1'
#
loop_
_entity.id
_entity.type
_entity.pdbx_description
1 polymer ?
#
loop_
_entity_poly.entity_id
_entity_poly.type
_entity_poly.pdbx_seq_one_letter_code
_entity_poly.pdbx_strand_id
1 'polypeptide(L)'
;MAFQRNLLPIGNRLEYRKFVQADVEENHNKYWNVGLYDSGDVEIEFGRIGVTQTKGTDPNKGRTFMDKKIKAKLRGKTKNGKREYYKEIQTLESTKTSSSGKSIKARAITSITRVIIAITGE
;
A
#
# COMPACT_ATOMS: atom_id res chain seq x y z
N MET A 1 14.55 14.85 17.98
CA MET A 1 14.84 13.39 17.94
C MET A 1 15.42 13.06 16.59
N ALA A 2 16.59 12.44 16.59
CA ALA A 2 17.33 12.09 15.38
C ALA A 2 16.80 10.76 14.81
N PHE A 3 16.77 10.68 13.48
CA PHE A 3 16.49 9.45 12.74
C PHE A 3 17.55 8.40 13.07
N GLN A 4 17.14 7.27 13.67
CA GLN A 4 18.09 6.21 14.05
C GLN A 4 18.28 5.26 12.87
N ARG A 5 19.46 5.35 12.23
CA ARG A 5 19.84 4.49 11.11
C ARG A 5 20.00 3.05 11.60
N ASN A 6 19.51 2.10 10.80
CA ASN A 6 19.66 0.65 11.01
C ASN A 6 19.03 0.07 12.30
N LEU A 7 18.24 0.84 13.05
CA LEU A 7 17.45 0.28 14.14
C LEU A 7 16.28 -0.53 13.57
N LEU A 8 16.12 -1.77 14.00
CA LEU A 8 14.96 -2.57 13.65
C LEU A 8 13.75 -2.14 14.50
N PRO A 9 12.57 -1.95 13.89
CA PRO A 9 11.35 -1.67 14.63
C PRO A 9 10.92 -2.89 15.45
N ILE A 10 10.24 -2.64 16.57
CA ILE A 10 9.76 -3.70 17.45
C ILE A 10 8.32 -4.08 17.09
N GLY A 11 8.03 -5.39 17.05
CA GLY A 11 6.68 -5.93 16.95
C GLY A 11 6.14 -6.05 15.52
N ASN A 12 4.81 -6.14 15.39
CA ASN A 12 4.15 -6.41 14.11
C ASN A 12 3.86 -5.12 13.34
N ARG A 13 4.09 -5.14 12.03
CA ARG A 13 3.79 -4.01 11.15
C ARG A 13 2.28 -3.92 10.91
N LEU A 14 1.70 -2.80 11.33
CA LEU A 14 0.27 -2.50 11.17
C LEU A 14 -0.05 -1.90 9.80
N GLU A 15 0.81 -1.02 9.29
CA GLU A 15 0.61 -0.36 8.01
C GLU A 15 1.93 -0.22 7.26
N TYR A 16 1.88 -0.32 5.93
CA TYR A 16 3.02 -0.05 5.08
C TYR A 16 2.57 0.65 3.80
N ARG A 17 3.16 1.81 3.52
CA ARG A 17 2.84 2.63 2.34
C ARG A 17 4.08 2.88 1.52
N LYS A 18 3.95 2.68 0.22
CA LYS A 18 5.04 2.81 -0.76
C LYS A 18 4.82 4.03 -1.61
N PHE A 19 5.88 4.82 -1.81
CA PHE A 19 5.80 6.01 -2.63
C PHE A 19 6.98 6.08 -3.60
N VAL A 20 6.71 6.56 -4.81
CA VAL A 20 7.72 6.74 -5.86
C VAL A 20 7.63 8.13 -6.44
N GLN A 21 8.80 8.68 -6.75
CA GLN A 21 8.97 9.89 -7.53
C GLN A 21 9.80 9.52 -8.76
N ALA A 22 9.11 9.47 -9.91
CA ALA A 22 9.70 9.19 -11.21
C ALA A 22 9.45 10.39 -12.13
N ASP A 23 10.52 11.00 -12.62
CA ASP A 23 10.50 12.11 -13.57
C ASP A 23 11.75 12.00 -14.45
N VAL A 24 11.56 11.85 -15.75
CA VAL A 24 12.66 11.63 -16.70
C VAL A 24 13.44 12.92 -16.94
N GLU A 25 12.76 14.08 -16.98
CA GLU A 25 13.40 15.36 -17.28
C GLU A 25 14.43 15.75 -16.22
N GLU A 26 14.10 15.47 -14.96
CA GLU A 26 14.95 15.79 -13.80
C GLU A 26 15.77 14.58 -13.31
N ASN A 27 15.77 13.47 -14.07
CA ASN A 27 16.40 12.20 -13.70
C ASN A 27 16.06 11.79 -12.26
N HIS A 28 14.77 11.88 -11.91
CA HIS A 28 14.25 11.37 -10.66
C HIS A 28 13.84 9.91 -10.81
N ASN A 29 14.45 9.07 -9.98
CA ASN A 29 14.11 7.67 -9.83
C ASN A 29 14.25 7.29 -8.35
N LYS A 30 13.41 7.92 -7.51
CA LYS A 30 13.50 7.87 -6.05
C LYS A 30 12.30 7.11 -5.49
N TYR A 31 12.51 6.33 -4.44
CA TYR A 31 11.43 5.75 -3.65
C TYR A 31 11.52 6.20 -2.20
N TRP A 32 10.36 6.17 -1.54
CA TRP A 32 10.23 6.46 -0.12
C TRP A 32 9.10 5.59 0.42
N ASN A 33 9.40 4.71 1.36
CA ASN A 33 8.44 3.85 2.02
C ASN A 33 8.37 4.21 3.50
N VAL A 34 7.21 3.97 4.09
CA VAL A 34 7.00 4.17 5.53
C VAL A 34 6.12 3.06 6.09
N GLY A 35 6.51 2.54 7.25
CA GLY A 35 5.77 1.53 7.99
C GLY A 35 5.47 1.99 9.42
N LEU A 36 4.29 1.62 9.93
CA LEU A 36 3.92 1.79 11.33
C LEU A 36 3.84 0.43 12.00
N TYR A 37 4.44 0.33 13.18
CA TYR A 37 4.46 -0.88 14.00
C TYR A 37 3.55 -0.72 15.23
N ASP A 38 3.12 -1.85 15.79
CA ASP A 38 2.28 -1.91 17.00
C ASP A 38 2.93 -1.29 18.24
N SER A 39 4.26 -1.31 18.32
CA SER A 39 5.05 -0.59 19.32
C SER A 39 4.90 0.93 19.25
N GLY A 40 4.37 1.46 18.15
CA GLY A 40 4.37 2.88 17.84
C GLY A 40 5.64 3.36 17.12
N ASP A 41 6.54 2.45 16.76
CA ASP A 41 7.71 2.77 15.94
C ASP A 41 7.30 3.06 14.48
N VAL A 42 7.98 4.06 13.89
CA VAL A 42 7.80 4.41 12.49
C VAL A 42 9.09 4.12 11.74
N GLU A 43 9.04 3.14 10.85
CA GLU A 43 10.15 2.76 9.98
C GLU A 43 10.08 3.57 8.69
N ILE A 44 11.21 4.13 8.25
CA ILE A 44 11.31 4.86 6.99
C ILE A 44 12.46 4.30 6.18
N GLU A 45 12.18 4.04 4.92
CA GLU A 45 13.11 3.48 3.95
C GLU A 45 13.09 4.34 2.69
N PHE A 46 14.25 4.72 2.17
CA PHE A 46 14.32 5.57 1.00
C PHE A 46 15.63 5.42 0.23
N GLY A 47 15.60 5.77 -1.05
CA GLY A 47 16.79 5.79 -1.88
C GLY A 47 16.47 5.88 -3.37
N ARG A 48 17.44 5.50 -4.18
CA ARG A 48 17.31 5.36 -5.64
C ARG A 48 16.85 3.96 -5.97
N ILE A 49 15.84 3.83 -6.83
CA ILE A 49 15.30 2.51 -7.21
C ILE A 49 16.42 1.70 -7.87
N GLY A 50 16.68 0.49 -7.35
CA GLY A 50 17.70 -0.43 -7.85
C GLY A 50 19.16 -0.08 -7.51
N VAL A 51 19.42 0.98 -6.72
CA VAL A 51 20.80 1.41 -6.43
C VAL A 51 21.07 1.55 -4.94
N THR A 52 20.36 2.45 -4.25
CA THR A 52 20.66 2.79 -2.85
C THR A 52 19.45 2.56 -1.97
N GLN A 53 19.73 2.07 -0.77
CA GLN A 53 18.74 1.88 0.28
C GLN A 53 19.29 2.44 1.57
N THR A 54 18.62 3.45 2.11
CA THR A 54 18.82 3.91 3.47
C THR A 54 17.57 3.59 4.26
N LYS A 55 17.75 2.94 5.41
CA LYS A 55 16.68 2.53 6.29
C LYS A 55 16.96 3.02 7.71
N GLY A 56 15.89 3.36 8.42
CA GLY A 56 15.97 3.70 9.83
C GLY A 56 14.60 3.81 10.45
N THR A 57 14.60 3.94 11.76
CA THR A 57 13.39 3.89 12.57
C THR A 57 13.36 5.11 13.47
N ASP A 58 12.18 5.72 13.57
CA ASP A 58 11.86 6.76 14.52
C ASP A 58 11.00 6.13 15.63
N PRO A 59 11.59 5.83 16.80
CA PRO A 59 10.89 5.07 17.84
C PRO A 59 9.79 5.90 18.52
N ASN A 60 8.70 5.22 18.91
CA ASN A 60 7.57 5.80 19.65
C ASN A 60 6.97 7.09 19.05
N LYS A 61 6.99 7.23 17.72
CA LYS A 61 6.41 8.41 17.04
C LYS A 61 4.94 8.26 16.69
N GLY A 62 4.50 7.03 16.48
CA GLY A 62 3.11 6.68 16.22
C GLY A 62 2.55 7.26 14.92
N ARG A 63 1.22 7.13 14.81
CA ARG A 63 0.45 7.41 13.59
C ARG A 63 0.53 8.86 13.12
N THR A 64 0.34 9.82 14.03
CA THR A 64 0.32 11.25 13.69
C THR A 64 1.61 11.72 13.01
N PHE A 65 2.76 11.15 13.41
CA PHE A 65 4.03 11.44 12.77
C PHE A 65 4.09 10.88 11.35
N MET A 66 3.68 9.63 11.15
CA MET A 66 3.60 8.99 9.83
C MET A 66 2.70 9.81 8.89
N ASP A 67 1.50 10.18 9.32
CA ASP A 67 0.56 10.96 8.50
C ASP A 67 1.12 12.33 8.12
N LYS A 68 1.81 13.00 9.06
CA LYS A 68 2.49 14.28 8.78
C LYS A 68 3.58 14.12 7.71
N LYS A 69 4.35 13.03 7.75
CA LYS A 69 5.39 12.74 6.74
C LYS A 69 4.78 12.43 5.38
N ILE A 70 3.72 11.62 5.34
CA ILE A 70 2.99 11.28 4.11
C ILE A 70 2.42 12.54 3.46
N LYS A 71 1.74 13.39 4.24
CA LYS A 71 1.19 14.66 3.74
C LYS A 71 2.28 15.56 3.15
N ALA A 72 3.45 15.60 3.77
CA ALA A 72 4.59 16.36 3.24
C ALA A 72 5.12 15.78 1.91
N LYS A 73 5.16 14.45 1.76
CA LYS A 73 5.61 13.78 0.53
C LYS A 73 4.63 13.92 -0.62
N LEU A 74 3.33 13.83 -0.35
CA LEU A 74 2.26 14.04 -1.32
C LEU A 74 2.13 15.50 -1.76
N ARG A 75 2.28 16.46 -0.83
CA ARG A 75 2.27 17.88 -1.18
C ARG A 75 3.44 18.23 -2.11
N GLY A 76 4.56 17.54 -1.95
CA GLY A 76 5.78 17.79 -2.69
C GLY A 76 6.50 19.06 -2.23
N LYS A 77 7.63 19.33 -2.88
CA LYS A 77 8.41 20.56 -2.72
C LYS A 77 8.57 21.20 -4.10
N THR A 78 8.57 22.53 -4.15
CA THR A 78 8.97 23.24 -5.36
C THR A 78 10.48 23.37 -5.37
N LYS A 79 11.12 22.90 -6.44
CA LYS A 79 12.55 23.07 -6.67
C LYS A 79 12.71 23.52 -8.12
N ASN A 80 13.47 24.59 -8.35
CA ASN A 80 13.70 25.15 -9.69
C ASN A 80 12.40 25.43 -10.48
N GLY A 81 11.34 25.91 -9.80
CA GLY A 81 10.04 26.19 -10.41
C GLY A 81 9.18 24.96 -10.73
N LYS A 82 9.73 23.74 -10.66
CA LYS A 82 9.00 22.48 -10.87
C LYS A 82 8.58 21.87 -9.54
N ARG A 83 7.40 21.23 -9.52
CA ARG A 83 6.84 20.58 -8.32
C ARG A 83 7.27 19.13 -8.26
N GLU A 84 8.13 18.81 -7.31
CA GLU A 84 8.56 17.45 -7.00
C GLU A 84 7.62 16.83 -5.96
N TYR A 85 6.73 15.93 -6.37
CA TYR A 85 5.85 15.20 -5.47
C TYR A 85 5.99 13.69 -5.65
N TYR A 86 5.75 12.95 -4.57
CA TYR A 86 5.71 11.50 -4.62
C TYR A 86 4.29 11.05 -4.96
N LYS A 87 4.18 9.99 -5.75
CA LYS A 87 2.94 9.26 -5.99
C LYS A 87 2.93 8.00 -5.14
N GLU A 88 1.79 7.71 -4.53
CA GLU A 88 1.61 6.48 -3.78
C GLU A 88 1.40 5.31 -4.73
N ILE A 89 2.09 4.20 -4.46
CA ILE A 89 1.84 2.92 -5.13
C ILE A 89 0.91 2.12 -4.22
N GLN A 90 -0.36 2.07 -4.58
CA GLN A 90 -1.25 1.08 -4.00
C GLN A 90 -0.85 -0.28 -4.54
N THR A 91 -0.40 -1.17 -3.65
CA THR A 91 -0.26 -2.56 -4.02
C THR A 91 -1.68 -3.11 -3.97
N LEU A 92 -2.30 -3.36 -5.13
CA LEU A 92 -3.52 -4.17 -5.17
C LEU A 92 -3.10 -5.50 -4.55
N GLU A 93 -3.54 -5.77 -3.31
CA GLU A 93 -3.45 -7.12 -2.79
C GLU A 93 -4.14 -7.99 -3.83
N SER A 94 -3.35 -8.82 -4.51
CA SER A 94 -3.91 -9.95 -5.23
C SER A 94 -4.61 -10.75 -4.15
N THR A 95 -5.92 -10.53 -4.02
CA THR A 95 -6.77 -11.38 -3.22
C THR A 95 -6.49 -12.76 -3.78
N LYS A 96 -5.69 -13.54 -3.05
CA LYS A 96 -5.66 -14.98 -3.24
C LYS A 96 -7.07 -15.38 -2.86
N THR A 97 -7.99 -15.35 -3.82
CA THR A 97 -9.28 -16.00 -3.73
C THR A 97 -8.93 -17.46 -3.55
N SER A 98 -8.78 -17.89 -2.30
CA SER A 98 -8.85 -19.29 -1.97
C SER A 98 -10.23 -19.71 -2.44
N SER A 99 -10.28 -20.42 -3.55
CA SER A 99 -11.47 -21.08 -4.05
C SER A 99 -11.82 -22.18 -3.04
N SER A 100 -12.37 -21.79 -1.90
CA SER A 100 -13.10 -22.70 -1.04
C SER A 100 -14.33 -23.11 -1.86
N GLY A 101 -14.23 -24.30 -2.46
CA GLY A 101 -15.31 -24.92 -3.22
C GLY A 101 -16.51 -25.10 -2.33
N LYS A 102 -17.36 -24.08 -2.26
CA LYS A 102 -18.68 -24.16 -1.63
C LYS A 102 -19.55 -24.95 -2.60
N SER A 103 -19.67 -26.26 -2.38
CA SER A 103 -20.63 -27.08 -3.12
C SER A 103 -22.01 -26.46 -2.95
N ILE A 104 -22.57 -25.91 -4.02
CA ILE A 104 -23.93 -25.39 -4.01
C ILE A 104 -24.83 -26.62 -3.90
N LYS A 105 -25.38 -26.87 -2.69
CA LYS A 105 -26.36 -27.92 -2.48
C LYS A 105 -27.54 -27.69 -3.43
N ALA A 106 -27.87 -28.73 -4.17
CA ALA A 106 -28.78 -28.80 -5.33
C ALA A 106 -30.26 -28.48 -5.06
N ARG A 107 -30.57 -27.47 -4.23
CA ARG A 107 -31.95 -27.06 -3.92
C ARG A 107 -32.43 -25.84 -4.70
N ALA A 108 -31.53 -25.13 -5.38
CA ALA A 108 -31.87 -23.95 -6.19
C ALA A 108 -32.24 -24.28 -7.66
N ILE A 109 -31.87 -25.46 -8.16
CA ILE A 109 -32.06 -25.83 -9.58
C ILE A 109 -33.52 -26.20 -9.87
N THR A 110 -34.25 -26.72 -8.87
CA THR A 110 -35.66 -27.15 -9.05
C THR A 110 -36.59 -25.98 -9.36
N SER A 111 -36.31 -24.77 -8.86
CA SER A 111 -37.15 -23.60 -9.09
C SER A 111 -37.03 -23.05 -10.51
N ILE A 112 -35.83 -23.12 -11.11
CA ILE A 112 -35.59 -22.63 -12.48
C ILE A 112 -36.25 -23.54 -13.52
N THR A 113 -36.30 -24.85 -13.26
CA THR A 113 -36.87 -25.83 -14.20
C THR A 113 -38.38 -25.65 -14.40
N ARG A 114 -39.13 -25.24 -13.36
CA ARG A 114 -40.58 -24.95 -13.48
C ARG A 114 -40.89 -23.68 -14.28
N VAL A 115 -39.99 -22.69 -14.24
CA VAL A 115 -40.19 -21.43 -14.97
C VAL A 115 -40.00 -21.62 -16.47
N ILE A 116 -39.07 -22.47 -16.90
CA ILE A 116 -38.78 -22.68 -18.32
C ILE A 116 -39.91 -23.47 -19.03
N ILE A 117 -40.52 -24.45 -18.36
CA ILE A 117 -41.65 -25.22 -18.94
C ILE A 117 -42.90 -24.34 -19.11
N ALA A 118 -43.12 -23.36 -18.22
CA ALA A 118 -44.24 -22.42 -18.34
C ALA A 118 -44.08 -21.41 -19.49
N ILE A 119 -42.86 -21.19 -19.99
CA ILE A 119 -42.57 -20.20 -21.04
C ILE A 119 -42.51 -20.86 -22.43
N THR A 120 -42.33 -22.18 -22.52
CA THR A 120 -42.14 -22.91 -23.78
C THR A 120 -43.32 -23.79 -24.19
N GLY A 121 -44.49 -23.59 -23.57
CA GLY A 121 -45.73 -24.28 -23.94
C GLY A 121 -46.52 -23.56 -25.05
N GLU A 122 -46.04 -23.65 -26.28
CA GLU A 122 -46.77 -23.97 -27.53
C GLU A 122 -45.80 -24.07 -28.72
#